data_AF-A0A662SC36-F1
#
_entry.id   AF-A0A662SC36-F1
#
_cell.length_a   1.000
_cell.length_b   1.000
_cell.length_c   1.000
_cell.angle_alpha   90.00
_cell.angle_beta   90.00
_cell.angle_gamma   90.00
#
_symmetry.space_group_name_H-M   'P 1'
#
loop_
_entity.id
_entity.type
_entity.pdbx_description
1 polymer ?
#
loop_
_entity_poly.entity_id
_entity_poly.type
_entity_poly.pdbx_seq_one_letter_code
_entity_poly.pdbx_strand_id
1 'polypeptide(L)'
;MKLGIKIIAPLALVVIMVLGVISMSAPPSPLGSEEWPLPPEDYPMENLTSNLNVTNMTLFGAQPISTLGGGLDFPLGSQAFYYLGAIKNDTFLAFVVAKFPDISSSLRFGARVLETLKEGFPENATHYLVTNDGGLLTIKEANQTMSLWYGKGWLFLIQVTKGGEKGAEAVSEFKKAILRAYKG
;
A
#
# COMPACT_ATOMS: atom_id res chain seq x y z
N MET A 1 4.05 -24.80 36.31
CA MET A 1 2.72 -24.28 35.93
C MET A 1 2.56 -22.85 36.41
N LYS A 2 2.47 -21.91 35.45
CA LYS A 2 1.66 -20.67 35.41
C LYS A 2 2.36 -19.68 34.47
N LEU A 3 1.97 -19.71 33.20
CA LEU A 3 2.28 -18.68 32.22
C LEU A 3 1.55 -17.39 32.65
N GLY A 4 2.30 -16.33 32.93
CA GLY A 4 1.74 -15.00 33.16
C GLY A 4 1.43 -14.34 31.82
N ILE A 5 0.19 -14.51 31.35
CA ILE A 5 -0.34 -13.77 30.21
C ILE A 5 -0.58 -12.33 30.68
N LYS A 6 0.20 -11.37 30.15
CA LYS A 6 -0.13 -9.95 30.26
C LYS A 6 -1.19 -9.64 29.21
N ILE A 7 -2.43 -9.55 29.69
CA ILE A 7 -3.57 -8.97 28.99
C ILE A 7 -3.26 -7.47 28.80
N ILE A 8 -3.21 -6.99 27.57
CA ILE A 8 -3.19 -5.55 27.28
C ILE A 8 -4.49 -5.21 26.56
N ALA A 9 -5.39 -4.59 27.30
CA ALA A 9 -6.48 -3.76 26.80
C ALA A 9 -6.91 -2.84 27.95
N PRO A 10 -7.59 -1.70 27.69
CA PRO A 10 -7.42 -0.70 26.64
C PRO A 10 -7.22 0.70 27.29
N LEU A 11 -7.28 1.78 26.49
CA LEU A 11 -7.30 3.21 26.88
C LEU A 11 -5.95 3.92 27.06
N ALA A 12 -5.49 4.54 25.97
CA ALA A 12 -5.13 5.95 26.01
C ALA A 12 -5.58 6.60 24.69
N LEU A 13 -6.64 7.38 24.79
CA LEU A 13 -7.17 8.28 23.78
C LEU A 13 -6.07 9.30 23.41
N VAL A 14 -5.25 9.01 22.41
CA VAL A 14 -4.36 10.03 21.83
C VAL A 14 -5.15 10.77 20.77
N VAL A 15 -5.70 11.91 21.19
CA VAL A 15 -6.11 12.99 20.30
C VAL A 15 -4.85 13.45 19.57
N ILE A 16 -4.58 12.89 18.39
CA ILE A 16 -3.56 13.42 17.49
C ILE A 16 -4.17 14.67 16.86
N MET A 17 -3.77 15.82 17.38
CA MET A 17 -3.92 17.11 16.73
C MET A 17 -3.25 17.04 15.36
N VAL A 18 -4.05 16.77 14.33
CA VAL A 18 -3.75 17.17 12.96
C VAL A 18 -3.76 18.69 12.96
N LEU A 19 -2.60 19.34 13.06
CA LEU A 19 -2.31 20.71 12.60
C LEU A 19 -0.92 21.12 13.12
N GLY A 20 0.09 20.98 12.25
CA GLY A 20 1.45 21.42 12.57
C GLY A 20 2.49 21.04 11.53
N VAL A 21 2.17 21.06 10.24
CA VAL A 21 3.21 21.00 9.21
C VAL A 21 3.62 22.43 8.89
N ILE A 22 4.77 22.80 9.42
CA ILE A 22 5.49 24.03 9.13
C ILE A 22 5.79 24.02 7.63
N SER A 23 5.35 25.07 6.96
CA SER A 23 5.56 25.36 5.54
C SER A 23 7.05 25.49 5.25
N MET A 24 7.72 24.37 4.95
CA MET A 24 8.95 24.32 4.18
C MET A 24 8.60 23.56 2.91
N SER A 25 8.80 24.20 1.76
CA SER A 25 8.53 23.73 0.41
C SER A 25 8.66 22.21 0.31
N ALA A 26 7.54 21.49 0.44
CA ALA A 26 7.55 20.05 0.31
C ALA A 26 8.13 19.74 -1.07
N PRO A 27 9.14 18.85 -1.19
CA PRO A 27 9.62 18.44 -2.50
C PRO A 27 8.41 18.00 -3.35
N PRO A 28 8.40 18.30 -4.66
CA PRO A 28 7.28 17.96 -5.52
C PRO A 28 6.92 16.49 -5.31
N SER A 29 5.64 16.23 -5.01
CA SER A 29 5.23 14.89 -4.61
C SER A 29 5.50 13.92 -5.76
N PRO A 30 6.25 12.83 -5.55
CA PRO A 30 6.46 11.82 -6.58
C PRO A 30 5.19 10.96 -6.80
N LEU A 31 4.11 11.21 -6.05
CA LEU A 31 2.85 10.48 -6.14
C LEU A 31 2.09 10.80 -7.42
N GLY A 32 1.61 9.76 -8.12
CA GLY A 32 1.01 9.89 -9.44
C GLY A 32 2.03 9.98 -10.58
N SER A 33 3.33 9.88 -10.29
CA SER A 33 4.39 9.72 -11.29
C SER A 33 4.42 8.30 -11.86
N GLU A 34 5.34 8.04 -12.80
CA GLU A 34 5.62 6.68 -13.26
C GLU A 34 6.24 5.80 -12.18
N GLU A 35 6.97 6.40 -11.25
CA GLU A 35 7.60 5.67 -10.15
C GLU A 35 6.58 5.27 -9.08
N TRP A 36 5.53 6.06 -8.85
CA TRP A 36 4.51 5.82 -7.83
C TRP A 36 3.11 6.06 -8.40
N PRO A 37 2.62 5.15 -9.24
CA PRO A 37 1.42 5.39 -10.03
C PRO A 37 0.17 5.43 -9.16
N LEU A 38 -0.61 6.48 -9.35
CA LEU A 38 -1.93 6.64 -8.76
C LEU A 38 -2.89 6.98 -9.91
N PRO A 39 -3.93 6.16 -10.14
CA PRO A 39 -4.97 6.50 -11.11
C PRO A 39 -5.65 7.84 -10.73
N PRO A 40 -6.33 8.50 -11.69
CA PRO A 40 -7.23 9.60 -11.39
C PRO A 40 -8.28 9.21 -10.33
N GLU A 41 -8.77 10.21 -9.58
CA GLU A 41 -9.73 9.99 -8.49
C GLU A 41 -11.05 9.39 -8.99
N ASP A 42 -11.50 9.79 -10.19
CA ASP A 42 -12.72 9.33 -10.84
C ASP A 42 -12.55 8.00 -11.59
N TYR A 43 -11.33 7.47 -11.68
CA TYR A 43 -11.06 6.24 -12.43
C TYR A 43 -11.74 5.02 -11.77
N PRO A 44 -12.55 4.21 -12.47
CA PRO A 44 -13.28 3.09 -11.86
C PRO A 44 -12.36 1.95 -11.38
N MET A 45 -12.70 1.34 -10.23
CA MET A 45 -11.95 0.20 -9.67
C MET A 45 -12.02 -1.02 -10.59
N GLU A 46 -13.17 -1.25 -11.19
CA GLU A 46 -13.44 -2.38 -12.08
C GLU A 46 -12.55 -2.32 -13.32
N ASN A 47 -12.31 -1.12 -13.84
CA ASN A 47 -11.43 -0.91 -14.99
C ASN A 47 -9.97 -1.17 -14.63
N LEU A 48 -9.53 -0.72 -13.44
CA LEU A 48 -8.16 -0.97 -13.00
C LEU A 48 -7.92 -2.47 -12.88
N THR A 49 -8.79 -3.14 -12.13
CA THR A 49 -8.64 -4.54 -11.75
C THR A 49 -8.78 -5.50 -12.94
N SER A 50 -9.64 -5.19 -13.90
CA SER A 50 -9.78 -5.96 -15.15
C SER A 50 -8.53 -5.89 -16.04
N ASN A 51 -7.80 -4.76 -15.98
CA ASN A 51 -6.63 -4.50 -16.81
C ASN A 51 -5.29 -4.82 -16.12
N LEU A 52 -5.31 -5.29 -14.86
CA LEU A 52 -4.09 -5.72 -14.15
C LEU A 52 -3.50 -7.03 -14.68
N ASN A 53 -4.24 -7.79 -15.51
CA ASN A 53 -3.72 -9.01 -16.13
C ASN A 53 -2.84 -8.64 -17.34
N VAL A 54 -1.52 -8.72 -17.17
CA VAL A 54 -0.53 -8.34 -18.20
C VAL A 54 0.40 -9.52 -18.50
N THR A 55 1.05 -9.48 -19.67
CA THR A 55 1.93 -10.54 -20.22
C THR A 55 3.00 -11.09 -19.24
N ASN A 56 3.35 -10.33 -18.19
CA ASN A 56 4.33 -10.71 -17.18
C ASN A 56 3.76 -10.97 -15.79
N MET A 57 2.46 -10.78 -15.57
CA MET A 57 1.79 -10.97 -14.27
C MET A 57 0.62 -11.91 -14.45
N THR A 58 0.67 -13.06 -13.79
CA THR A 58 -0.44 -14.00 -13.73
C THR A 58 -1.18 -13.81 -12.42
N LEU A 59 -2.49 -13.54 -12.49
CA LEU A 59 -3.36 -13.49 -11.31
C LEU A 59 -3.96 -14.87 -11.04
N PHE A 60 -3.82 -15.38 -9.83
CA PHE A 60 -4.39 -16.66 -9.41
C PHE A 60 -5.78 -16.51 -8.80
N GLY A 61 -6.05 -15.37 -8.18
CA GLY A 61 -7.32 -15.11 -7.53
C GLY A 61 -7.40 -13.69 -6.97
N ALA A 62 -8.64 -13.26 -6.76
CA ALA A 62 -8.99 -12.00 -6.16
C ALA A 62 -10.10 -12.24 -5.15
N GLN A 63 -10.05 -11.58 -3.99
CA GLN A 63 -11.12 -11.60 -3.01
C GLN A 63 -11.36 -10.19 -2.48
N PRO A 64 -12.63 -9.76 -2.33
CA PRO A 64 -12.93 -8.53 -1.63
C PRO A 64 -12.52 -8.65 -0.16
N ILE A 65 -12.00 -7.57 0.41
CA ILE A 65 -11.60 -7.52 1.81
C ILE A 65 -12.19 -6.29 2.49
N SER A 66 -12.53 -6.41 3.77
CA SER A 66 -12.98 -5.29 4.60
C SER A 66 -11.93 -4.82 5.61
N THR A 67 -10.80 -5.53 5.71
CA THR A 67 -9.73 -5.25 6.67
C THR A 67 -8.39 -5.73 6.15
N LEU A 68 -7.30 -5.05 6.53
CA LEU A 68 -5.92 -5.54 6.39
C LEU A 68 -5.47 -6.37 7.60
N GLY A 69 -6.36 -6.55 8.60
CA GLY A 69 -6.01 -7.15 9.89
C GLY A 69 -5.41 -6.12 10.87
N GLY A 70 -5.15 -6.54 12.11
CA GLY A 70 -4.49 -5.69 13.11
C GLY A 70 -5.23 -4.39 13.48
N GLY A 71 -6.55 -4.32 13.27
CA GLY A 71 -7.34 -3.10 13.49
C GLY A 71 -7.31 -2.07 12.35
N LEU A 72 -6.81 -2.48 11.18
CA LEU A 72 -6.82 -1.68 9.94
C LEU A 72 -8.05 -2.03 9.08
N ASP A 73 -9.22 -1.67 9.60
CA ASP A 73 -10.50 -1.84 8.90
C ASP A 73 -10.71 -0.71 7.89
N PHE A 74 -11.09 -1.07 6.65
CA PHE A 74 -11.32 -0.09 5.61
C PHE A 74 -12.52 0.81 5.97
N PRO A 75 -12.46 2.12 5.70
CA PRO A 75 -13.59 3.02 5.88
C PRO A 75 -14.83 2.56 5.11
N LEU A 76 -16.01 2.90 5.62
CA LEU A 76 -17.27 2.67 4.90
C LEU A 76 -17.24 3.35 3.53
N GLY A 77 -17.70 2.63 2.51
CA GLY A 77 -17.67 3.10 1.11
C GLY A 77 -16.37 2.80 0.36
N SER A 78 -15.35 2.26 1.03
CA SER A 78 -14.15 1.77 0.35
C SER A 78 -14.44 0.49 -0.45
N GLN A 79 -13.78 0.37 -1.59
CA GLN A 79 -13.66 -0.88 -2.34
C GLN A 79 -12.24 -1.38 -2.19
N ALA A 80 -12.03 -2.59 -1.66
CA ALA A 80 -10.70 -3.15 -1.47
C ALA A 80 -10.68 -4.62 -1.86
N PHE A 81 -9.63 -5.02 -2.57
CA PHE A 81 -9.43 -6.37 -3.04
C PHE A 81 -8.03 -6.85 -2.71
N TYR A 82 -7.93 -8.09 -2.25
CA TYR A 82 -6.69 -8.83 -2.08
C TYR A 82 -6.50 -9.78 -3.26
N TYR A 83 -5.30 -9.79 -3.81
CA TYR A 83 -4.91 -10.58 -4.95
C TYR A 83 -3.70 -11.44 -4.64
N LEU A 84 -3.69 -12.62 -5.26
CA LEU A 84 -2.52 -13.48 -5.35
C LEU A 84 -2.09 -13.58 -6.80
N GLY A 85 -0.79 -13.50 -7.05
CA GLY A 85 -0.26 -13.64 -8.39
C GLY A 85 1.21 -14.00 -8.41
N ALA A 86 1.75 -14.06 -9.62
CA ALA A 86 3.17 -14.23 -9.86
C ALA A 86 3.63 -13.34 -11.02
N ILE A 87 4.85 -12.82 -10.91
CA ILE A 87 5.56 -12.16 -12.00
C ILE A 87 6.55 -13.14 -12.62
N LYS A 88 6.57 -13.21 -13.96
CA LYS A 88 7.44 -14.10 -14.77
C LYS A 88 7.42 -15.58 -14.33
N ASN A 89 6.32 -16.02 -13.72
CA ASN A 89 6.05 -17.39 -13.23
C ASN A 89 7.00 -17.95 -12.14
N ASP A 90 7.92 -17.15 -11.59
CA ASP A 90 8.86 -17.59 -10.55
C ASP A 90 8.89 -16.70 -9.29
N THR A 91 8.19 -15.57 -9.35
CA THR A 91 8.20 -14.55 -8.30
C THR A 91 6.78 -14.29 -7.81
N PHE A 92 6.41 -14.96 -6.71
CA PHE A 92 5.08 -14.83 -6.11
C PHE A 92 4.91 -13.50 -5.42
N LEU A 93 3.70 -12.96 -5.50
CA LEU A 93 3.34 -11.73 -4.86
C LEU A 93 1.89 -11.76 -4.37
N ALA A 94 1.66 -11.09 -3.26
CA ALA A 94 0.36 -10.79 -2.71
C ALA A 94 0.19 -9.27 -2.73
N PHE A 95 -0.97 -8.77 -3.13
CA PHE A 95 -1.18 -7.33 -3.15
C PHE A 95 -2.63 -6.95 -2.87
N VAL A 96 -2.79 -5.75 -2.35
CA VAL A 96 -4.06 -5.10 -2.11
C VAL A 96 -4.17 -3.87 -2.98
N VAL A 97 -5.34 -3.71 -3.59
CA VAL A 97 -5.76 -2.49 -4.26
C VAL A 97 -6.99 -1.98 -3.54
N ALA A 98 -6.96 -0.74 -3.08
CA ALA A 98 -8.08 -0.11 -2.42
C ALA A 98 -8.39 1.26 -3.04
N LYS A 99 -9.68 1.52 -3.25
CA LYS A 99 -10.25 2.81 -3.63
C LYS A 99 -11.12 3.30 -2.50
N PHE A 100 -10.94 4.55 -2.11
CA PHE A 100 -11.63 5.18 -1.00
C PHE A 100 -12.76 6.08 -1.52
N PRO A 101 -13.78 6.35 -0.68
CA PRO A 101 -14.89 7.24 -1.05
C PRO A 101 -14.43 8.69 -1.30
N ASP A 102 -13.29 9.09 -0.73
CA ASP A 102 -12.72 10.42 -0.88
C ASP A 102 -11.21 10.41 -0.62
N ILE A 103 -10.51 11.45 -1.09
CA ILE A 103 -9.06 11.63 -0.90
C ILE A 103 -8.70 11.59 0.58
N SER A 104 -9.44 12.28 1.44
CA SER A 104 -9.09 12.40 2.87
C SER A 104 -9.14 11.05 3.58
N SER A 105 -10.07 10.18 3.21
CA SER A 105 -10.16 8.79 3.69
C SER A 105 -8.94 7.97 3.27
N SER A 106 -8.47 8.11 2.02
CA SER A 106 -7.22 7.47 1.58
C SER A 106 -6.00 7.97 2.35
N LEU A 107 -5.91 9.27 2.62
CA LEU A 107 -4.77 9.86 3.33
C LEU A 107 -4.70 9.40 4.78
N ARG A 108 -5.82 9.47 5.51
CA ARG A 108 -5.88 9.03 6.92
C ARG A 108 -5.62 7.54 7.06
N PHE A 109 -6.24 6.72 6.21
CA PHE A 109 -6.07 5.27 6.28
C PHE A 109 -4.66 4.86 5.86
N GLY A 110 -4.15 5.38 4.74
CA GLY A 110 -2.81 5.09 4.25
C GLY A 110 -1.71 5.50 5.24
N ALA A 111 -1.85 6.66 5.89
CA ALA A 111 -0.91 7.07 6.95
C ALA A 111 -0.90 6.08 8.12
N ARG A 112 -2.06 5.57 8.55
CA ARG A 112 -2.14 4.55 9.62
C ARG A 112 -1.49 3.23 9.22
N VAL A 113 -1.70 2.77 7.99
CA VAL A 113 -1.05 1.57 7.47
C VAL A 113 0.47 1.77 7.41
N LEU A 114 0.92 2.92 6.91
CA LEU A 114 2.33 3.27 6.82
C LEU A 114 3.01 3.27 8.20
N GLU A 115 2.40 3.91 9.21
CA GLU A 115 2.95 3.90 10.58
C GLU A 115 2.96 2.50 11.19
N THR A 116 1.91 1.71 10.98
CA THR A 116 1.86 0.31 11.46
C THR A 116 2.99 -0.53 10.85
N LEU A 117 3.26 -0.35 9.55
CA LEU A 117 4.36 -1.03 8.88
C LEU A 117 5.72 -0.53 9.36
N LYS A 118 5.90 0.78 9.59
CA LYS A 118 7.16 1.31 10.13
C LYS A 118 7.51 0.69 11.49
N GLU A 119 6.54 0.55 12.38
CA GLU A 119 6.76 -0.02 13.72
C GLU A 119 7.10 -1.52 13.66
N GLY A 120 6.64 -2.23 12.62
CA GLY A 120 6.85 -3.67 12.47
C GLY A 120 8.20 -4.08 11.90
N PHE A 121 8.98 -3.16 11.32
CA PHE A 121 10.21 -3.48 10.60
C PHE A 121 11.43 -2.67 11.06
N PRO A 122 12.65 -3.20 10.91
CA PRO A 122 13.87 -2.47 11.23
C PRO A 122 14.01 -1.17 10.42
N GLU A 123 14.47 -0.09 11.05
CA GLU A 123 14.65 1.22 10.39
C GLU A 123 15.59 1.14 9.18
N ASN A 124 16.65 0.31 9.25
CA ASN A 124 17.63 0.15 8.18
C ASN A 124 17.09 -0.59 6.94
N ALA A 125 15.98 -1.31 7.07
CA ALA A 125 15.31 -2.00 5.96
C ALA A 125 14.20 -1.16 5.33
N THR A 126 13.87 0.00 5.92
CA THR A 126 12.66 0.77 5.63
C THR A 126 13.00 2.13 5.02
N HIS A 127 12.46 2.42 3.85
CA HIS A 127 12.51 3.73 3.21
C HIS A 127 11.09 4.27 3.05
N TYR A 128 10.83 5.50 3.47
CA TYR A 128 9.50 6.10 3.37
C TYR A 128 9.58 7.60 3.06
N LEU A 129 8.50 8.11 2.47
CA LEU A 129 8.27 9.53 2.24
C LEU A 129 6.80 9.83 2.51
N VAL A 130 6.51 10.90 3.24
CA VAL A 130 5.16 11.40 3.48
C VAL A 130 5.09 12.83 2.97
N THR A 131 4.09 13.13 2.15
CA THR A 131 3.79 14.47 1.65
C THR A 131 2.34 14.83 2.00
N ASN A 132 1.92 16.06 1.69
CA ASN A 132 0.52 16.46 1.90
C ASN A 132 -0.48 15.67 1.03
N ASP A 133 -0.01 15.11 -0.08
CA ASP A 133 -0.82 14.41 -1.08
C ASP A 133 -0.83 12.89 -0.90
N GLY A 134 -0.10 12.38 0.10
CA GLY A 134 -0.07 10.96 0.45
C GLY A 134 1.29 10.50 0.96
N GLY A 135 1.59 9.23 0.75
CA GLY A 135 2.86 8.67 1.20
C GLY A 135 3.22 7.38 0.50
N LEU A 136 4.49 7.02 0.65
CA LEU A 136 5.06 5.78 0.15
C LEU A 136 5.99 5.17 1.19
N LEU A 137 6.08 3.85 1.17
CA LEU A 137 6.98 3.07 1.97
C LEU A 137 7.48 1.88 1.16
N THR A 138 8.76 1.56 1.30
CA THR A 138 9.40 0.39 0.73
C THR A 138 10.24 -0.27 1.81
N ILE A 139 10.00 -1.56 2.02
CA ILE A 139 10.79 -2.39 2.91
C ILE A 139 11.52 -3.43 2.06
N LYS A 140 12.84 -3.53 2.24
CA LYS A 140 13.68 -4.52 1.56
C LYS A 140 14.35 -5.41 2.59
N GLU A 141 13.95 -6.67 2.62
CA GLU A 141 14.61 -7.71 3.41
C GLU A 141 15.26 -8.73 2.48
N ALA A 142 16.01 -9.68 3.05
CA ALA A 142 16.75 -10.66 2.27
C ALA A 142 15.84 -11.58 1.42
N ASN A 143 14.66 -11.91 1.94
CA ASN A 143 13.72 -12.87 1.35
C ASN A 143 12.42 -12.23 0.85
N GLN A 144 12.17 -10.95 1.14
CA GLN A 144 10.95 -10.28 0.73
C GLN A 144 11.16 -8.80 0.46
N THR A 145 10.29 -8.27 -0.41
CA THR A 145 10.16 -6.84 -0.66
C THR A 145 8.71 -6.46 -0.46
N MET A 146 8.47 -5.43 0.33
CA MET A 146 7.14 -4.85 0.52
C MET A 146 7.14 -3.40 0.03
N SER A 147 6.06 -2.98 -0.61
CA SER A 147 5.88 -1.60 -1.02
C SER A 147 4.44 -1.16 -0.81
N LEU A 148 4.29 0.04 -0.26
CA LEU A 148 3.03 0.73 -0.03
C LEU A 148 3.11 2.10 -0.70
N TRP A 149 2.05 2.52 -1.36
CA TRP A 149 1.83 3.92 -1.66
C TRP A 149 0.34 4.25 -1.70
N TYR A 150 0.02 5.47 -1.31
CA TYR A 150 -1.36 5.94 -1.23
C TYR A 150 -1.47 7.43 -1.54
N GLY A 151 -2.66 7.85 -1.95
CA GLY A 151 -2.99 9.21 -2.35
C GLY A 151 -4.07 9.21 -3.43
N LYS A 152 -4.66 10.38 -3.74
CA LYS A 152 -5.69 10.55 -4.77
C LYS A 152 -6.90 9.58 -4.66
N GLY A 153 -7.25 9.17 -3.44
CA GLY A 153 -8.34 8.21 -3.23
C GLY A 153 -7.95 6.73 -3.41
N TRP A 154 -6.65 6.43 -3.52
CA TRP A 154 -6.14 5.07 -3.76
C TRP A 154 -5.11 4.64 -2.71
N LEU A 155 -5.00 3.32 -2.52
CA LEU A 155 -3.91 2.67 -1.82
C LEU A 155 -3.52 1.38 -2.54
N PHE A 156 -2.22 1.20 -2.70
CA PHE A 156 -1.61 -0.03 -3.20
C PHE A 156 -0.64 -0.55 -2.14
N LEU A 157 -0.79 -1.82 -1.78
CA LEU A 157 0.13 -2.53 -0.90
C LEU A 157 0.53 -3.82 -1.59
N ILE A 158 1.82 -4.04 -1.82
CA ILE A 158 2.35 -5.24 -2.45
C ILE A 158 3.42 -5.86 -1.56
N GLN A 159 3.39 -7.18 -1.47
CA GLN A 159 4.42 -8.00 -0.86
C GLN A 159 4.89 -9.03 -1.89
N VAL A 160 6.20 -9.13 -2.07
CA VAL A 160 6.85 -10.05 -3.00
C VAL A 160 7.70 -11.03 -2.21
N THR A 161 7.63 -12.33 -2.52
CA THR A 161 8.38 -13.40 -1.83
C THR A 161 9.86 -13.48 -2.23
N LYS A 162 10.42 -12.37 -2.74
CA LYS A 162 11.82 -12.21 -3.13
C LYS A 162 12.29 -10.85 -2.62
N GLY A 163 13.46 -10.83 -1.99
CA GLY A 163 14.16 -9.62 -1.59
C GLY A 163 15.04 -9.03 -2.69
N GLY A 164 15.79 -7.99 -2.34
CA GLY A 164 16.84 -7.42 -3.20
C GLY A 164 16.35 -6.95 -4.57
N GLU A 165 17.17 -7.17 -5.60
CA GLU A 165 16.88 -6.73 -6.98
C GLU A 165 15.65 -7.40 -7.58
N LYS A 166 15.46 -8.71 -7.35
CA LYS A 166 14.31 -9.45 -7.88
C LYS A 166 12.98 -8.93 -7.31
N GLY A 167 12.96 -8.64 -6.01
CA GLY A 167 11.78 -8.03 -5.39
C GLY A 167 11.50 -6.63 -5.92
N ALA A 168 12.55 -5.82 -6.13
CA ALA A 168 12.41 -4.48 -6.70
C ALA A 168 11.92 -4.52 -8.16
N GLU A 169 12.41 -5.46 -8.96
CA GLU A 169 11.96 -5.68 -10.34
C GLU A 169 10.48 -6.07 -10.38
N ALA A 170 10.04 -6.99 -9.50
CA ALA A 170 8.64 -7.38 -9.39
C ALA A 170 7.73 -6.20 -9.03
N VAL A 171 8.13 -5.38 -8.05
CA VAL A 171 7.38 -4.15 -7.71
C VAL A 171 7.35 -3.18 -8.90
N SER A 172 8.44 -3.06 -9.65
CA SER A 172 8.50 -2.22 -10.86
C SER A 172 7.54 -2.71 -11.95
N GLU A 173 7.49 -4.02 -12.24
CA GLU A 173 6.54 -4.59 -13.19
C GLU A 173 5.09 -4.40 -12.74
N PHE A 174 4.81 -4.51 -11.44
CA PHE A 174 3.49 -4.20 -10.89
C PHE A 174 3.09 -2.73 -11.07
N LYS A 175 4.01 -1.78 -10.84
CA LYS A 175 3.78 -0.36 -11.11
C LYS A 175 3.49 -0.10 -12.59
N LYS A 176 4.23 -0.75 -13.50
CA LYS A 176 3.98 -0.68 -14.95
C LYS A 176 2.60 -1.24 -15.32
N ALA A 177 2.16 -2.32 -14.66
CA ALA A 177 0.82 -2.89 -14.86
C ALA A 177 -0.26 -1.86 -14.49
N ILE A 178 -0.11 -1.20 -13.35
CA ILE A 178 -1.03 -0.13 -12.92
C ILE A 178 -1.02 1.03 -13.91
N LEU A 179 0.15 1.52 -14.34
CA LEU A 179 0.24 2.61 -15.32
C LEU A 179 -0.48 2.29 -16.62
N ARG A 180 -0.22 1.10 -17.20
CA ARG A 180 -0.88 0.66 -18.44
C ARG A 180 -2.39 0.59 -18.28
N ALA A 181 -2.86 0.11 -17.14
CA ALA A 181 -4.30 -0.02 -16.89
C ALA A 181 -5.05 1.31 -17.02
N TYR A 182 -4.48 2.44 -16.55
CA TYR A 182 -5.18 3.74 -16.59
C TYR A 182 -4.62 4.77 -17.59
N LYS A 183 -3.46 4.53 -18.21
CA LYS A 183 -2.87 5.42 -19.23
C LYS A 183 -2.89 4.88 -20.66
N GLY A 184 -3.12 3.58 -20.87
CA GLY A 184 -2.97 2.91 -22.17
C GLY A 184 -1.53 2.57 -22.50
#